data_AF-A0A3S0UXM3-F1
#
_entry.id   AF-A0A3S0UXM3-F1
#
_cell.length_a   1.000
_cell.length_b   1.000
_cell.length_c   1.000
_cell.angle_alpha   90.00
_cell.angle_beta   90.00
_cell.angle_gamma   90.00
#
_symmetry.space_group_name_H-M   'P 1'
#
loop_
_entity.id
_entity.type
_entity.pdbx_description
1 polymer ?
#
loop_
_entity_poly.entity_id
_entity_poly.type
_entity_poly.pdbx_seq_one_letter_code
_entity_poly.pdbx_strand_id
1 'polypeptide(L)'
;MEINIPKQSVNQLKKSLDNFKLTDAIELSTNEAQTRKFLIEPFFEMLNYVSNDLIPEYNADFGERISQKIDYAIILNKKDTILIEAKKQNSKLTDKEAGQLNGYFNNTKNSKIAVLTNGIEYRFYSDVLDPNVIDGKPFFIFNLSKYVDKDLDTLIKFDKRYILVKEIIQTAQESVFVEDFESALFKELTAPTKDLLKIIHRNMNFKTKFNEDTQVKMISLINSSLLKSLYDKKVIAETNSNSLGVVTTELEIQAYHTIRTLLIQDKKIPNERLGYKDFKSFLNIGIDDNSKKVICKLVFSDSKMKMIIENNEYTLEHIDDVLKHKKELINRTLALVE
;
A
#
# COMPACT_ATOMS: atom_id res chain seq x y z
N MET A 1 -7.79 10.53 22.51
CA MET A 1 -7.45 11.85 21.95
C MET A 1 -6.37 11.54 20.94
N GLU A 2 -6.68 11.70 19.66
CA GLU A 2 -5.73 11.46 18.58
C GLU A 2 -4.51 12.36 18.79
N ILE A 3 -3.30 11.80 18.82
CA ILE A 3 -2.10 12.61 18.95
C ILE A 3 -1.86 13.34 17.63
N ASN A 4 -1.86 14.66 17.68
CA ASN A 4 -1.46 15.47 16.55
C ASN A 4 0.06 15.39 16.38
N ILE A 5 0.51 14.55 15.43
CA ILE A 5 1.92 14.41 15.08
C ILE A 5 2.31 15.56 14.14
N PRO A 6 3.23 16.47 14.53
CA PRO A 6 3.64 17.57 13.68
C PRO A 6 4.31 17.08 12.41
N LYS A 7 3.95 17.64 11.25
CA LYS A 7 4.61 17.34 9.96
C LYS A 7 6.13 17.52 10.01
N GLN A 8 6.60 18.46 10.83
CA GLN A 8 8.03 18.68 11.05
C GLN A 8 8.73 17.45 11.62
N SER A 9 8.06 16.67 12.48
CA SER A 9 8.62 15.45 13.08
C SER A 9 8.81 14.34 12.06
N VAL A 10 7.87 14.18 11.12
CA VAL A 10 8.00 13.25 9.99
C VAL A 10 9.18 13.65 9.10
N ASN A 11 9.33 14.94 8.80
CA ASN A 11 10.45 15.45 8.01
C ASN A 11 11.80 15.27 8.72
N GLN A 12 11.84 15.41 10.05
CA GLN A 12 13.04 15.15 10.85
C GLN A 12 13.43 13.67 10.81
N LEU A 13 12.46 12.76 10.99
CA LEU A 13 12.68 11.31 10.88
C LEU A 13 13.21 10.95 9.49
N LYS A 14 12.57 11.47 8.43
CA LYS A 14 13.04 11.29 7.04
C LYS A 14 14.49 11.74 6.87
N LYS A 15 14.81 12.94 7.36
CA LYS A 15 16.17 13.48 7.28
C LYS A 15 17.18 12.61 8.05
N SER A 16 16.82 12.05 9.21
CA SER A 16 17.68 11.14 9.95
C SER A 16 17.93 9.83 9.20
N LEU A 17 16.88 9.26 8.60
CA LEU A 17 16.97 8.06 7.76
C LEU A 17 17.81 8.30 6.50
N ASP A 18 17.60 9.41 5.80
CA ASP A 18 18.35 9.76 4.58
C ASP A 18 19.84 10.03 4.86
N ASN A 19 20.18 10.55 6.04
CA ASN A 19 21.56 10.77 6.45
C ASN A 19 22.20 9.54 7.10
N PHE A 20 21.44 8.47 7.34
CA PHE A 20 21.98 7.25 7.90
C PHE A 20 22.86 6.56 6.88
N LYS A 21 24.14 6.34 7.24
CA LYS A 21 25.11 5.64 6.39
C LYS A 21 24.85 4.14 6.42
N LEU A 22 23.75 3.72 5.80
CA LEU A 22 23.26 2.35 5.83
C LEU A 22 24.30 1.34 5.29
N THR A 23 25.02 1.70 4.23
CA THR A 23 26.06 0.84 3.65
C THR A 23 27.19 0.58 4.64
N ASP A 24 27.75 1.63 5.25
CA ASP A 24 28.80 1.51 6.28
C ASP A 24 28.31 0.66 7.47
N ALA A 25 27.06 0.88 7.92
CA ALA A 25 26.47 0.13 9.01
C ALA A 25 26.28 -1.37 8.68
N ILE A 26 25.91 -1.69 7.45
CA ILE A 26 25.83 -3.07 6.95
C ILE A 26 27.21 -3.73 6.96
N GLU A 27 28.25 -3.05 6.46
CA GLU A 27 29.61 -3.58 6.40
C GLU A 27 30.17 -3.90 7.81
N LEU A 28 29.81 -3.09 8.81
CA LEU A 28 30.20 -3.31 10.20
C LEU A 28 29.40 -4.42 10.90
N SER A 29 28.27 -4.87 10.32
CA SER A 29 27.32 -5.81 10.94
C SER A 29 27.60 -7.28 10.59
N THR A 30 28.77 -7.79 10.95
CA THR A 30 29.19 -9.17 10.60
C THR A 30 28.54 -10.27 11.45
N ASN A 31 27.95 -9.93 12.60
CA ASN A 31 27.25 -10.84 13.49
C ASN A 31 26.01 -10.17 14.13
N GLU A 32 25.25 -10.92 14.91
CA GLU A 32 24.01 -10.44 15.54
C GLU A 32 24.25 -9.29 16.54
N ALA A 33 25.28 -9.37 17.38
CA ALA A 33 25.63 -8.28 18.31
C ALA A 33 26.01 -6.99 17.57
N GLN A 34 26.70 -7.09 16.45
CA GLN A 34 27.02 -5.93 15.60
C GLN A 34 25.79 -5.42 14.85
N THR A 35 24.89 -6.30 14.42
CA THR A 35 23.60 -5.91 13.81
C THR A 35 22.76 -5.10 14.81
N ARG A 36 22.69 -5.59 16.05
CA ARG A 36 22.07 -4.90 17.18
C ARG A 36 22.65 -3.50 17.36
N LYS A 37 23.97 -3.38 17.46
CA LYS A 37 24.69 -2.11 17.69
C LYS A 37 24.67 -1.10 16.54
N PHE A 38 24.85 -1.55 15.30
CA PHE A 38 25.08 -0.65 14.16
C PHE A 38 23.84 -0.42 13.30
N LEU A 39 22.81 -1.26 13.41
CA LEU A 39 21.57 -1.12 12.63
C LEU A 39 20.35 -0.91 13.52
N ILE A 40 20.14 -1.76 14.53
CA ILE A 40 18.90 -1.77 15.32
C ILE A 40 18.88 -0.61 16.33
N GLU A 41 19.92 -0.46 17.15
CA GLU A 41 20.01 0.64 18.12
C GLU A 41 19.90 2.01 17.44
N PRO A 42 20.65 2.32 16.35
CA PRO A 42 20.50 3.59 15.64
C PRO A 42 19.10 3.83 15.07
N PHE A 43 18.41 2.78 14.61
CA PHE A 43 17.03 2.91 14.14
C PHE A 43 16.09 3.39 15.25
N PHE A 44 16.19 2.80 16.45
CA PHE A 44 15.39 3.24 17.58
C PHE A 44 15.83 4.61 18.13
N GLU A 45 17.11 4.97 18.02
CA GLU A 45 17.58 6.35 18.28
C GLU A 45 16.91 7.38 17.36
N MET A 46 16.72 7.07 16.08
CA MET A 46 15.97 7.93 15.15
C MET A 46 14.50 8.09 15.56
N LEU A 47 13.95 7.12 16.27
CA LEU A 47 12.61 7.15 16.89
C LEU A 47 12.61 7.75 18.31
N ASN A 48 13.68 8.46 18.69
CA ASN A 48 13.85 9.13 19.98
C ASN A 48 13.88 8.20 21.20
N TYR A 49 14.20 6.92 21.02
CA TYR A 49 14.58 6.04 22.12
C TYR A 49 16.07 6.20 22.40
N VAL A 50 16.43 6.51 23.65
CA VAL A 50 17.83 6.54 24.08
C VAL A 50 18.26 5.16 24.57
N SER A 51 19.57 4.94 24.74
CA SER A 51 20.12 3.63 25.15
C SER A 51 19.44 3.00 26.37
N ASN A 52 19.02 3.79 27.37
CA ASN A 52 18.32 3.27 28.56
C ASN A 52 16.85 2.89 28.31
N ASP A 53 16.26 3.29 27.18
CA ASP A 53 14.88 2.91 26.83
C ASP A 53 14.83 1.51 26.20
N LEU A 54 15.90 1.06 25.54
CA LEU A 54 16.04 -0.30 25.02
C LEU A 54 16.69 -1.16 26.08
N ILE A 55 15.89 -1.95 26.79
CA ILE A 55 16.36 -2.83 27.85
C ILE A 55 16.86 -4.12 27.21
N PRO A 56 18.18 -4.39 27.17
CA PRO A 56 18.71 -5.59 26.56
C PRO A 56 18.45 -6.82 27.44
N GLU A 57 18.40 -8.00 26.82
CA GLU A 57 18.37 -9.29 27.55
C GLU A 57 17.20 -9.35 28.57
N TYR A 58 16.04 -8.82 28.16
CA TYR A 58 14.86 -8.65 29.00
C TYR A 58 14.21 -10.01 29.31
N ASN A 59 13.80 -10.22 30.57
CA ASN A 59 13.16 -11.45 30.99
C ASN A 59 11.68 -11.45 30.58
N ALA A 60 11.32 -12.27 29.59
CA ALA A 60 9.95 -12.45 29.13
C ALA A 60 9.28 -13.62 29.89
N ASP A 61 9.00 -13.40 31.18
CA ASP A 61 8.61 -14.47 32.12
C ASP A 61 7.13 -14.45 32.53
N PHE A 62 6.58 -15.65 32.72
CA PHE A 62 5.37 -15.92 33.49
C PHE A 62 5.56 -17.20 34.33
N GLY A 63 5.58 -17.10 35.66
CA GLY A 63 5.66 -18.24 36.60
C GLY A 63 7.08 -18.75 36.92
N GLU A 64 7.20 -20.00 37.38
CA GLU A 64 8.46 -20.64 37.85
C GLU A 64 9.39 -21.18 36.74
N ARG A 65 9.19 -20.82 35.46
CA ARG A 65 10.02 -21.32 34.36
C ARG A 65 11.34 -20.53 34.24
N ILE A 66 12.40 -21.24 33.91
CA ILE A 66 13.76 -20.71 33.67
C ILE A 66 13.70 -19.62 32.59
N SER A 67 14.26 -18.45 32.92
CA SER A 67 14.12 -17.19 32.19
C SER A 67 14.52 -17.30 30.73
N GLN A 68 13.57 -17.13 29.82
CA GLN A 68 13.87 -16.91 28.40
C GLN A 68 14.04 -15.39 28.18
N LYS A 69 15.25 -15.01 27.80
CA LYS A 69 15.61 -13.62 27.53
C LYS A 69 15.36 -13.27 26.07
N ILE A 70 14.76 -12.12 25.84
CA ILE A 70 14.60 -11.51 24.53
C ILE A 70 15.64 -10.40 24.33
N ASP A 71 16.01 -10.14 23.08
CA ASP A 71 17.08 -9.19 22.74
C ASP A 71 16.85 -7.79 23.31
N TYR A 72 15.69 -7.19 23.05
CA TYR A 72 15.32 -5.92 23.66
C TYR A 72 13.86 -5.88 24.10
N ALA A 73 13.59 -5.07 25.11
CA ALA A 73 12.26 -4.61 25.45
C ALA A 73 12.23 -3.10 25.64
N ILE A 74 11.12 -2.47 25.26
CA ILE A 74 10.83 -1.05 25.55
C ILE A 74 9.62 -1.00 26.48
N ILE A 75 9.77 -0.34 27.64
CA ILE A 75 8.67 -0.16 28.59
C ILE A 75 8.06 1.23 28.41
N LEU A 76 6.80 1.27 27.98
CA LEU A 76 6.02 2.47 27.75
C LEU A 76 5.10 2.76 28.93
N ASN A 77 5.07 4.03 29.36
CA ASN A 77 4.17 4.52 30.42
C ASN A 77 4.12 3.64 31.69
N LYS A 78 5.24 2.96 32.00
CA LYS A 78 5.42 2.02 33.12
C LYS A 78 4.48 0.80 33.09
N LYS A 79 3.82 0.50 31.97
CA LYS A 79 2.86 -0.61 31.88
C LYS A 79 3.02 -1.45 30.62
N ASP A 80 2.94 -0.83 29.44
CA ASP A 80 2.94 -1.57 28.18
C ASP A 80 4.37 -1.89 27.76
N THR A 81 4.59 -3.09 27.24
CA THR A 81 5.92 -3.53 26.79
C THR A 81 5.90 -3.76 25.29
N ILE A 82 6.93 -3.28 24.58
CA ILE A 82 7.24 -3.70 23.22
C ILE A 82 8.38 -4.69 23.29
N LEU A 83 8.18 -5.86 22.70
CA LEU A 83 9.19 -6.90 22.59
C LEU A 83 9.89 -6.82 21.25
N ILE A 84 11.22 -6.92 21.23
CA ILE A 84 12.01 -6.83 20.00
C ILE A 84 12.95 -8.03 19.94
N GLU A 85 12.73 -8.90 18.96
CA GLU A 85 13.64 -9.99 18.61
C GLU A 85 14.52 -9.56 17.45
N ALA A 86 15.84 -9.64 17.64
CA ALA A 86 16.84 -9.31 16.66
C ALA A 86 17.37 -10.57 15.97
N LYS A 87 17.79 -10.43 14.73
CA LYS A 87 18.54 -11.44 13.98
C LYS A 87 19.71 -10.78 13.27
N LYS A 88 20.68 -11.59 12.89
CA LYS A 88 21.85 -11.13 12.13
C LYS A 88 21.44 -10.49 10.79
N GLN A 89 22.12 -9.40 10.43
CA GLN A 89 22.06 -8.79 9.10
C GLN A 89 22.25 -9.87 7.99
N ASN A 90 21.39 -9.87 6.96
CA ASN A 90 21.22 -10.90 5.92
C ASN A 90 20.44 -12.18 6.30
N SER A 91 20.04 -12.39 7.55
CA SER A 91 19.11 -13.49 7.87
C SER A 91 17.72 -13.19 7.30
N LYS A 92 17.06 -14.22 6.76
CA LYS A 92 15.64 -14.13 6.41
C LYS A 92 14.80 -14.18 7.69
N LEU A 93 13.79 -13.31 7.77
CA LEU A 93 12.80 -13.36 8.83
C LEU A 93 11.68 -14.31 8.40
N THR A 94 11.65 -15.52 8.96
CA THR A 94 10.69 -16.58 8.60
C THR A 94 9.72 -16.86 9.76
N ASP A 95 8.76 -17.76 9.53
CA ASP A 95 7.81 -18.22 10.54
C ASP A 95 8.51 -18.87 11.75
N LYS A 96 9.74 -19.38 11.56
CA LYS A 96 10.56 -19.90 12.65
C LYS A 96 10.93 -18.79 13.65
N GLU A 97 11.46 -17.68 13.17
CA GLU A 97 11.85 -16.55 14.02
C GLU A 97 10.62 -15.85 14.61
N ALA A 98 9.52 -15.76 13.85
CA ALA A 98 8.24 -15.27 14.37
C ALA A 98 7.69 -16.20 15.48
N GLY A 99 7.80 -17.52 15.32
CA GLY A 99 7.41 -18.48 16.35
C GLY A 99 8.23 -18.35 17.65
N GLN A 100 9.53 -18.03 17.54
CA GLN A 100 10.36 -17.71 18.70
C GLN A 100 9.86 -16.43 19.39
N LEU A 101 9.61 -15.36 18.62
CA LEU A 101 9.05 -14.11 19.14
C LEU A 101 7.70 -14.34 19.85
N ASN A 102 6.83 -15.17 19.28
CA ASN A 102 5.54 -15.53 19.88
C ASN A 102 5.70 -16.20 21.25
N GLY A 103 6.74 -17.00 21.44
CA GLY A 103 7.05 -17.63 22.73
C GLY A 103 7.27 -16.59 23.84
N TYR A 104 8.06 -15.55 23.57
CA TYR A 104 8.29 -14.44 24.51
C TYR A 104 7.02 -13.59 24.69
N PHE A 105 6.29 -13.35 23.60
CA PHE A 105 5.08 -12.53 23.61
C PHE A 105 3.97 -13.13 24.47
N ASN A 106 3.71 -14.43 24.34
CA ASN A 106 2.70 -15.15 25.13
C ASN A 106 2.97 -15.07 26.65
N ASN A 107 4.23 -15.06 27.05
CA ASN A 107 4.61 -14.95 28.47
C ASN A 107 4.56 -13.50 28.99
N THR A 108 4.56 -12.49 28.11
CA THR A 108 4.60 -11.08 28.49
C THR A 108 3.21 -10.46 28.37
N LYS A 109 2.36 -10.64 29.39
CA LYS A 109 0.92 -10.22 29.34
C LYS A 109 0.65 -8.74 29.09
N ASN A 110 1.61 -7.87 29.41
CA ASN A 110 1.49 -6.43 29.14
C ASN A 110 2.05 -6.04 27.76
N SER A 111 2.49 -7.01 26.97
CA SER A 111 2.91 -6.80 25.59
C SER A 111 1.72 -6.85 24.66
N LYS A 112 1.63 -5.85 23.79
CA LYS A 112 0.64 -5.77 22.72
C LYS A 112 1.27 -5.59 21.35
N ILE A 113 2.55 -5.23 21.31
CA ILE A 113 3.31 -4.98 20.10
C ILE A 113 4.59 -5.79 20.19
N ALA A 114 4.92 -6.48 19.12
CA ALA A 114 6.17 -7.21 18.97
C ALA A 114 6.88 -6.80 17.69
N VAL A 115 8.21 -6.79 17.69
CA VAL A 115 9.03 -6.43 16.54
C VAL A 115 10.01 -7.56 16.26
N LEU A 116 10.00 -8.06 15.04
CA LEU A 116 11.04 -8.96 14.54
C LEU A 116 11.89 -8.21 13.51
N THR A 117 13.20 -8.19 13.70
CA THR A 117 14.08 -7.42 12.79
C THR A 117 15.43 -8.08 12.54
N ASN A 118 15.99 -7.87 11.36
CA ASN A 118 17.40 -8.17 11.03
C ASN A 118 18.25 -6.90 10.88
N GLY A 119 17.77 -5.77 11.41
CA GLY A 119 18.39 -4.46 11.29
C GLY A 119 18.08 -3.73 9.98
N ILE A 120 17.60 -4.41 8.92
CA ILE A 120 17.22 -3.79 7.64
C ILE A 120 15.70 -3.77 7.47
N GLU A 121 15.05 -4.90 7.76
CA GLU A 121 13.60 -5.06 7.76
C GLU A 121 13.09 -5.14 9.20
N TYR A 122 12.04 -4.39 9.50
CA TYR A 122 11.36 -4.34 10.79
C TYR A 122 9.92 -4.76 10.59
N ARG A 123 9.54 -5.90 11.15
CA ARG A 123 8.18 -6.44 11.08
C ARG A 123 7.48 -6.22 12.41
N PHE A 124 6.39 -5.46 12.38
CA PHE A 124 5.60 -5.13 13.56
C PHE A 124 4.38 -6.04 13.63
N TYR A 125 4.21 -6.71 14.77
CA TYR A 125 3.15 -7.66 15.04
C TYR A 125 2.29 -7.19 16.23
N SER A 126 1.05 -7.63 16.23
CA SER A 126 0.04 -7.41 17.27
C SER A 126 -0.61 -8.74 17.65
N ASP A 127 -1.58 -8.70 18.57
CA ASP A 127 -2.39 -9.85 19.00
C ASP A 127 -3.88 -9.61 18.75
N VAL A 128 -4.22 -9.19 17.52
CA VAL A 128 -5.59 -8.80 17.17
C VAL A 128 -6.52 -10.01 17.11
N LEU A 129 -6.04 -11.11 16.53
CA LEU A 129 -6.85 -12.32 16.34
C LEU A 129 -7.06 -13.06 17.67
N ASP A 130 -5.98 -13.31 18.39
CA ASP A 130 -5.97 -14.07 19.64
C ASP A 130 -5.16 -13.35 20.72
N PRO A 131 -5.72 -13.05 21.91
CA PRO A 131 -4.99 -12.34 22.95
C PRO A 131 -3.70 -13.04 23.38
N ASN A 132 -2.59 -12.30 23.43
CA ASN A 132 -1.25 -12.79 23.78
C ASN A 132 -0.65 -13.80 22.78
N VAL A 133 -1.18 -13.88 21.56
CA VAL A 133 -0.59 -14.65 20.46
C VAL A 133 -0.35 -13.68 19.31
N ILE A 134 0.89 -13.61 18.81
CA ILE A 134 1.15 -12.70 17.69
C ILE A 134 0.40 -13.18 16.44
N ASP A 135 -0.16 -12.23 15.71
CA ASP A 135 -0.84 -12.50 14.44
C ASP A 135 0.14 -13.15 13.44
N GLY A 136 -0.36 -14.03 12.58
CA GLY A 136 0.49 -14.79 11.64
C GLY A 136 1.23 -13.92 10.61
N LYS A 137 0.77 -12.69 10.40
CA LYS A 137 1.40 -11.69 9.52
C LYS A 137 1.62 -10.38 10.27
N PRO A 138 2.71 -9.66 9.98
CA PRO A 138 2.90 -8.34 10.55
C PRO A 138 1.90 -7.35 9.95
N PHE A 139 1.35 -6.45 10.77
CA PHE A 139 0.46 -5.40 10.31
C PHE A 139 1.22 -4.21 9.69
N PHE A 140 2.53 -4.12 9.94
CA PHE A 140 3.39 -3.11 9.33
C PHE A 140 4.79 -3.67 9.11
N ILE A 141 5.37 -3.40 7.94
CA ILE A 141 6.75 -3.76 7.60
C ILE A 141 7.46 -2.49 7.16
N PHE A 142 8.56 -2.15 7.82
CA PHE A 142 9.42 -1.05 7.44
C PHE A 142 10.77 -1.57 6.97
N ASN A 143 11.26 -1.08 5.82
CA ASN A 143 12.55 -1.50 5.26
C ASN A 143 13.47 -0.29 5.06
N LEU A 144 14.59 -0.27 5.78
CA LEU A 144 15.56 0.83 5.75
C LEU A 144 16.18 1.07 4.37
N SER A 145 16.31 0.02 3.56
CA SER A 145 16.86 0.14 2.20
C SER A 145 15.81 0.57 1.18
N LYS A 146 14.52 0.45 1.52
CA LYS A 146 13.42 0.68 0.58
C LYS A 146 12.13 1.03 1.34
N TYR A 147 11.90 2.33 1.52
CA TYR A 147 10.65 2.86 2.08
C TYR A 147 10.11 4.00 1.21
N VAL A 148 8.82 4.29 1.34
CA VAL A 148 8.14 5.45 0.73
C VAL A 148 7.65 6.42 1.80
N ASP A 149 7.29 7.65 1.41
CA ASP A 149 6.86 8.69 2.38
C ASP A 149 5.66 8.24 3.25
N LYS A 150 4.74 7.42 2.70
CA LYS A 150 3.60 6.87 3.44
C LYS A 150 4.03 5.92 4.58
N ASP A 151 5.18 5.25 4.44
CA ASP A 151 5.69 4.39 5.51
C ASP A 151 6.14 5.23 6.71
N LEU A 152 6.60 6.46 6.47
CA LEU A 152 7.00 7.39 7.54
C LEU A 152 5.80 7.86 8.37
N ASP A 153 4.64 8.07 7.74
CA ASP A 153 3.40 8.42 8.43
C ASP A 153 2.96 7.33 9.41
N THR A 154 3.26 6.06 9.10
CA THR A 154 3.02 4.93 10.03
C THR A 154 4.15 4.80 11.05
N LEU A 155 5.41 4.88 10.60
CA LEU A 155 6.57 4.68 11.45
C LEU A 155 6.67 5.73 12.57
N ILE A 156 6.32 6.99 12.29
CA ILE A 156 6.37 8.07 13.29
C ILE A 156 5.44 7.80 14.49
N LYS A 157 4.42 6.94 14.34
CA LYS A 157 3.58 6.50 15.47
C LYS A 157 4.32 5.65 16.48
N PHE A 158 5.48 5.09 16.12
CA PHE A 158 6.36 4.34 17.02
C PHE A 158 7.41 5.21 17.70
N ASP A 159 7.53 6.50 17.34
CA ASP A 159 8.43 7.44 18.00
C ASP A 159 8.05 7.62 19.48
N LYS A 160 9.05 7.59 20.37
CA LYS A 160 8.85 7.69 21.83
C LYS A 160 7.97 8.88 22.24
N ARG A 161 8.02 9.99 21.49
CA ARG A 161 7.27 11.22 21.78
C ARG A 161 5.77 11.10 21.47
N TYR A 162 5.39 10.19 20.58
CA TYR A 162 4.02 10.10 20.02
C TYR A 162 3.36 8.74 20.22
N ILE A 163 4.10 7.75 20.72
CA ILE A 163 3.62 6.38 20.77
C ILE A 163 2.38 6.20 21.65
N LEU A 164 1.30 5.69 21.03
CA LEU A 164 0.09 5.26 21.69
C LEU A 164 -0.25 3.83 21.27
N VAL A 165 -0.03 2.89 22.18
CA VAL A 165 -0.29 1.46 21.95
C VAL A 165 -1.70 1.22 21.45
N LYS A 166 -2.70 1.91 22.02
CA LYS A 166 -4.10 1.78 21.58
C LYS A 166 -4.31 2.14 20.10
N GLU A 167 -3.68 3.20 19.60
CA GLU A 167 -3.82 3.64 18.21
C GLU A 167 -3.05 2.73 17.24
N ILE A 168 -1.89 2.21 17.67
CA ILE A 168 -1.15 1.21 16.91
C ILE A 168 -1.97 -0.07 16.78
N ILE A 169 -2.57 -0.55 17.87
CA ILE A 169 -3.44 -1.73 17.85
C ILE A 169 -4.67 -1.51 16.98
N GLN A 170 -5.26 -0.31 16.98
CA GLN A 170 -6.34 0.02 16.05
C GLN A 170 -5.88 -0.06 14.59
N THR A 171 -4.67 0.42 14.28
CA THR A 171 -4.08 0.31 12.93
C THR A 171 -3.92 -1.16 12.53
N ALA A 172 -3.50 -2.02 13.46
CA ALA A 172 -3.40 -3.45 13.23
C ALA A 172 -4.78 -4.10 13.01
N GLN A 173 -5.78 -3.72 13.80
CA GLN A 173 -7.16 -4.19 13.65
C GLN A 173 -7.73 -3.84 12.28
N GLU A 174 -7.47 -2.63 11.79
CA GLU A 174 -7.88 -2.21 10.45
C GLU A 174 -7.21 -3.05 9.36
N SER A 175 -5.92 -3.35 9.50
CA SER A 175 -5.20 -4.23 8.57
C SER A 175 -5.78 -5.64 8.55
N VAL A 176 -6.00 -6.24 9.72
CA VAL A 176 -6.60 -7.58 9.85
C VAL A 176 -8.02 -7.59 9.26
N PHE A 177 -8.81 -6.55 9.54
CA PHE A 177 -10.16 -6.42 8.99
C PHE A 177 -10.18 -6.38 7.46
N VAL A 178 -9.28 -5.61 6.84
CA VAL A 178 -9.19 -5.52 5.38
C VAL A 178 -8.84 -6.89 4.79
N GLU A 179 -7.84 -7.57 5.34
CA GLU A 179 -7.44 -8.90 4.87
C GLU A 179 -8.57 -9.94 5.03
N ASP A 180 -9.21 -9.98 6.20
CA ASP A 180 -10.31 -10.91 6.47
C ASP A 180 -11.52 -10.64 5.57
N PHE A 181 -11.82 -9.36 5.32
CA PHE A 181 -12.89 -8.98 4.39
C PHE A 181 -12.57 -9.44 2.96
N GLU A 182 -11.37 -9.18 2.46
CA GLU A 182 -10.94 -9.59 1.12
C GLU A 182 -10.98 -11.12 0.97
N SER A 183 -10.46 -11.85 1.95
CA SER A 183 -10.44 -13.30 2.00
C SER A 183 -11.87 -13.88 2.03
N ALA A 184 -12.73 -13.35 2.89
CA ALA A 184 -14.13 -13.79 2.99
C ALA A 184 -14.90 -13.53 1.69
N LEU A 185 -14.73 -12.35 1.09
CA LEU A 185 -15.37 -12.01 -0.18
C LEU A 185 -14.87 -12.90 -1.30
N PHE A 186 -13.55 -13.11 -1.40
CA PHE A 186 -12.96 -13.99 -2.40
C PHE A 186 -13.46 -15.43 -2.28
N LYS A 187 -13.59 -15.92 -1.04
CA LYS A 187 -14.17 -17.24 -0.74
C LYS A 187 -15.61 -17.35 -1.25
N GLU A 188 -16.45 -16.35 -0.98
CA GLU A 188 -17.82 -16.30 -1.47
C GLU A 188 -17.90 -16.18 -3.01
N LEU A 189 -16.95 -15.50 -3.66
CA LEU A 189 -16.92 -15.41 -5.13
C LEU A 189 -16.41 -16.70 -5.80
N THR A 190 -15.56 -17.46 -5.10
CA THR A 190 -15.00 -18.73 -5.60
C THR A 190 -15.96 -19.89 -5.38
N ALA A 191 -16.62 -19.92 -4.23
CA ALA A 191 -17.60 -20.94 -3.85
C ALA A 191 -18.84 -20.26 -3.22
N PRO A 192 -19.73 -19.68 -4.05
CA PRO A 192 -20.89 -18.92 -3.57
C PRO A 192 -21.78 -19.73 -2.64
N THR A 193 -22.01 -19.18 -1.44
CA THR A 193 -22.93 -19.81 -0.49
C THR A 193 -24.38 -19.64 -0.91
N LYS A 194 -25.24 -20.53 -0.42
CA LYS A 194 -26.69 -20.43 -0.60
C LYS A 194 -27.24 -19.07 -0.16
N ASP A 195 -26.67 -18.45 0.87
CA ASP A 195 -27.12 -17.16 1.38
C ASP A 195 -26.73 -16.00 0.46
N LEU A 196 -25.53 -16.00 -0.11
CA LEU A 196 -25.17 -15.06 -1.19
C LEU A 196 -26.13 -15.21 -2.38
N LEU A 197 -26.37 -16.44 -2.82
CA LEU A 197 -27.29 -16.72 -3.93
C LEU A 197 -28.72 -16.25 -3.64
N LYS A 198 -29.22 -16.42 -2.40
CA LYS A 198 -30.54 -15.89 -1.99
C LYS A 198 -30.61 -14.38 -2.11
N ILE A 199 -29.57 -13.65 -1.67
CA ILE A 199 -29.55 -12.18 -1.75
C ILE A 199 -29.60 -11.73 -3.21
N ILE A 200 -28.78 -12.35 -4.08
CA ILE A 200 -28.77 -12.05 -5.51
C ILE A 200 -30.15 -12.35 -6.12
N HIS A 201 -30.70 -13.55 -5.90
CA HIS A 201 -32.00 -13.97 -6.43
C HIS A 201 -33.14 -13.02 -5.99
N ARG A 202 -33.13 -12.61 -4.73
CA ARG A 202 -34.11 -11.65 -4.19
C ARG A 202 -34.04 -10.29 -4.90
N ASN A 203 -32.87 -9.87 -5.38
CA ASN A 203 -32.65 -8.59 -6.05
C ASN A 203 -32.84 -8.65 -7.58
N MET A 204 -33.07 -9.84 -8.17
CA MET A 204 -33.35 -9.97 -9.60
C MET A 204 -34.78 -9.48 -9.92
N ASN A 205 -34.98 -8.77 -11.03
CA ASN A 205 -36.33 -8.38 -11.47
C ASN A 205 -37.12 -9.58 -12.02
N PHE A 206 -36.45 -10.44 -12.78
CA PHE A 206 -37.00 -11.72 -13.23
C PHE A 206 -36.55 -12.84 -12.30
N LYS A 207 -37.50 -13.51 -11.65
CA LYS A 207 -37.24 -14.56 -10.65
C LYS A 207 -37.90 -15.87 -11.05
N THR A 208 -37.11 -16.93 -11.11
CA THR A 208 -37.62 -18.32 -11.10
C THR A 208 -37.79 -18.81 -9.66
N LYS A 209 -38.29 -20.03 -9.46
CA LYS A 209 -38.28 -20.67 -8.14
C LYS A 209 -36.83 -20.87 -7.67
N PHE A 210 -36.52 -20.48 -6.44
CA PHE A 210 -35.20 -20.70 -5.84
C PHE A 210 -35.05 -22.16 -5.42
N ASN A 211 -34.57 -23.01 -6.33
CA ASN A 211 -34.33 -24.44 -6.16
C ASN A 211 -32.84 -24.79 -6.46
N GLU A 212 -32.47 -26.07 -6.37
CA GLU A 212 -31.10 -26.53 -6.62
C GLU A 212 -30.63 -26.22 -8.05
N ASP A 213 -31.47 -26.48 -9.05
CA ASP A 213 -31.12 -26.18 -10.46
C ASP A 213 -30.81 -24.70 -10.69
N THR A 214 -31.60 -23.81 -10.09
CA THR A 214 -31.38 -22.36 -10.18
C THR A 214 -30.08 -21.98 -9.46
N GLN A 215 -29.79 -22.58 -8.29
CA GLN A 215 -28.52 -22.34 -7.58
C GLN A 215 -27.32 -22.78 -8.42
N VAL A 216 -27.35 -23.96 -9.04
CA VAL A 216 -26.26 -24.46 -9.91
C VAL A 216 -26.02 -23.51 -11.08
N LYS A 217 -27.09 -23.04 -11.74
CA LYS A 217 -27.00 -22.05 -12.82
C LYS A 217 -26.41 -20.72 -12.35
N MET A 218 -26.80 -20.24 -11.18
CA MET A 218 -26.25 -18.99 -10.62
C MET A 218 -24.75 -19.14 -10.30
N ILE A 219 -24.35 -20.28 -9.72
CA ILE A 219 -22.94 -20.56 -9.44
C ILE A 219 -22.10 -20.56 -10.73
N SER A 220 -22.56 -21.21 -11.80
CA SER A 220 -21.80 -21.26 -13.06
C SER A 220 -21.65 -19.88 -13.75
N LEU A 221 -22.57 -18.96 -13.49
CA LEU A 221 -22.50 -17.58 -13.96
C LEU A 221 -21.50 -16.73 -13.17
N ILE A 222 -21.26 -17.03 -11.89
CA ILE A 222 -20.24 -16.36 -11.06
C ILE A 222 -18.86 -16.91 -11.44
N ASN A 223 -18.34 -16.44 -12.57
CA ASN A 223 -17.04 -16.81 -13.11
C ASN A 223 -16.21 -15.57 -13.44
N SER A 224 -14.95 -15.76 -13.83
CA SER A 224 -14.01 -14.67 -14.09
C SER A 224 -14.47 -13.69 -15.16
N SER A 225 -15.18 -14.14 -16.20
CA SER A 225 -15.66 -13.26 -17.27
C SER A 225 -16.78 -12.34 -16.79
N LEU A 226 -17.71 -12.86 -15.97
CA LEU A 226 -18.72 -12.04 -15.30
C LEU A 226 -18.06 -11.04 -14.34
N LEU A 227 -17.13 -11.49 -13.49
CA LEU A 227 -16.47 -10.63 -12.52
C LEU A 227 -15.70 -9.48 -13.18
N LYS A 228 -15.00 -9.73 -14.29
CA LYS A 228 -14.33 -8.69 -15.06
C LYS A 228 -15.35 -7.68 -15.63
N SER A 229 -16.44 -8.16 -16.24
CA SER A 229 -17.50 -7.28 -16.73
C SER A 229 -18.15 -6.43 -15.63
N LEU A 230 -18.34 -7.00 -14.43
CA LEU A 230 -18.87 -6.28 -13.27
C LEU A 230 -17.88 -5.24 -12.72
N TYR A 231 -16.58 -5.57 -12.67
CA TYR A 231 -15.53 -4.63 -12.30
C TYR A 231 -15.54 -3.43 -13.25
N ASP A 232 -15.53 -3.66 -14.56
CA ASP A 232 -15.51 -2.58 -15.56
C ASP A 232 -16.75 -1.67 -15.40
N LYS A 233 -17.94 -2.26 -15.17
CA LYS A 233 -19.17 -1.50 -14.87
C LYS A 233 -19.09 -0.72 -13.55
N LYS A 234 -18.49 -1.29 -12.52
CA LYS A 234 -18.32 -0.65 -11.20
C LYS A 234 -17.39 0.56 -11.30
N VAL A 235 -16.27 0.42 -12.01
CA VAL A 235 -15.35 1.54 -12.27
C VAL A 235 -16.07 2.69 -12.96
N ILE A 236 -16.85 2.43 -14.01
CA ILE A 236 -17.64 3.45 -14.71
C ILE A 236 -18.67 4.11 -13.76
N ALA A 237 -19.36 3.34 -12.93
CA ALA A 237 -20.33 3.86 -11.98
C ALA A 237 -19.69 4.72 -10.88
N GLU A 238 -18.49 4.37 -10.41
CA GLU A 238 -17.72 5.15 -9.43
C GLU A 238 -17.20 6.47 -10.01
N THR A 239 -16.76 6.46 -11.29
CA THR A 239 -16.43 7.68 -12.04
C THR A 239 -17.63 8.62 -12.16
N ASN A 240 -18.82 8.08 -12.39
CA ASN A 240 -20.06 8.86 -12.51
C ASN A 240 -20.59 9.39 -11.16
N SER A 241 -20.23 8.76 -10.04
CA SER A 241 -20.77 9.08 -8.70
C SER A 241 -19.81 9.91 -7.82
N ASN A 242 -18.64 10.31 -8.33
CA ASN A 242 -17.63 11.11 -7.62
C ASN A 242 -17.05 10.46 -6.35
N SER A 243 -17.29 9.17 -6.11
CA SER A 243 -16.89 8.49 -4.88
C SER A 243 -15.43 8.05 -4.87
N LEU A 244 -14.81 7.92 -6.04
CA LEU A 244 -13.37 7.76 -6.19
C LEU A 244 -12.85 9.00 -6.93
N GLY A 245 -11.63 9.42 -6.60
CA GLY A 245 -10.94 10.47 -7.34
C GLY A 245 -10.73 10.10 -8.80
N VAL A 246 -9.85 10.84 -9.47
CA VAL A 246 -9.51 10.65 -10.87
C VAL A 246 -9.01 9.20 -11.10
N VAL A 247 -9.71 8.40 -11.93
CA VAL A 247 -9.33 7.02 -12.29
C VAL A 247 -8.99 6.98 -13.78
N THR A 248 -7.71 6.74 -14.10
CA THR A 248 -7.25 6.62 -15.48
C THR A 248 -7.63 5.27 -16.05
N THR A 249 -8.39 5.26 -17.13
CA THR A 249 -8.86 4.03 -17.79
C THR A 249 -7.80 3.42 -18.71
N GLU A 250 -7.91 2.11 -18.99
CA GLU A 250 -7.01 1.42 -19.94
C GLU A 250 -7.07 2.04 -21.35
N LEU A 251 -8.25 2.51 -21.78
CA LEU A 251 -8.44 3.19 -23.06
C LEU A 251 -7.67 4.51 -23.11
N GLU A 252 -7.68 5.28 -22.03
CA GLU A 252 -6.94 6.53 -21.93
C GLU A 252 -5.43 6.29 -21.90
N ILE A 253 -4.97 5.25 -21.20
CA ILE A 253 -3.56 4.82 -21.22
C ILE A 253 -3.14 4.39 -22.63
N GLN A 254 -3.98 3.62 -23.33
CA GLN A 254 -3.71 3.18 -24.70
C GLN A 254 -3.64 4.37 -25.65
N ALA A 255 -4.59 5.30 -25.57
CA ALA A 255 -4.59 6.50 -26.39
C ALA A 255 -3.36 7.39 -26.11
N TYR A 256 -2.97 7.54 -24.83
CA TYR A 256 -1.73 8.22 -24.47
C TYR A 256 -0.51 7.54 -25.11
N HIS A 257 -0.38 6.22 -25.03
CA HIS A 257 0.75 5.51 -25.63
C HIS A 257 0.78 5.63 -27.16
N THR A 258 -0.36 5.58 -27.82
CA THR A 258 -0.48 5.81 -29.27
C THR A 258 -0.03 7.22 -29.63
N ILE A 259 -0.53 8.25 -28.94
CA ILE A 259 -0.17 9.66 -29.18
C ILE A 259 1.31 9.88 -28.90
N ARG A 260 1.81 9.39 -27.77
CA ARG A 260 3.23 9.49 -27.39
C ARG A 260 4.12 8.86 -28.45
N THR A 261 3.81 7.64 -28.88
CA THR A 261 4.58 6.93 -29.91
C THR A 261 4.58 7.68 -31.24
N LEU A 262 3.46 8.30 -31.60
CA LEU A 262 3.34 9.13 -32.80
C LEU A 262 4.19 10.41 -32.71
N LEU A 263 4.24 11.05 -31.54
CA LEU A 263 4.97 12.31 -31.33
C LEU A 263 6.49 12.12 -31.32
N ILE A 264 6.99 11.08 -30.64
CA ILE A 264 8.44 10.81 -30.55
C ILE A 264 9.09 10.39 -31.88
N GLN A 265 8.29 10.13 -32.92
CA GLN A 265 8.83 9.92 -34.27
C GLN A 265 9.49 11.19 -34.84
N ASP A 266 9.09 12.37 -34.36
CA ASP A 266 9.77 13.62 -34.68
C ASP A 266 10.93 13.85 -33.70
N LYS A 267 12.16 13.93 -34.25
CA LYS A 267 13.40 14.06 -33.46
C LYS A 267 13.47 15.34 -32.62
N LYS A 268 12.62 16.33 -32.89
CA LYS A 268 12.55 17.58 -32.12
C LYS A 268 11.77 17.44 -30.80
N ILE A 269 11.04 16.35 -30.60
CA ILE A 269 10.17 16.14 -29.43
C ILE A 269 10.84 15.12 -28.48
N PRO A 270 11.37 15.55 -27.32
CA PRO A 270 12.00 14.65 -26.36
C PRO A 270 10.96 13.81 -25.64
N ASN A 271 11.20 12.50 -25.57
CA ASN A 271 10.29 11.55 -24.95
C ASN A 271 10.09 11.81 -23.44
N GLU A 272 11.13 12.31 -22.76
CA GLU A 272 11.15 12.56 -21.32
C GLU A 272 10.26 13.75 -20.92
N ARG A 273 9.95 14.63 -21.88
CA ARG A 273 9.12 15.83 -21.63
C ARG A 273 7.63 15.55 -21.77
N LEU A 274 7.24 14.43 -22.38
CA LEU A 274 5.84 14.06 -22.60
C LEU A 274 5.27 13.38 -21.37
N GLY A 275 4.09 13.84 -20.96
CA GLY A 275 3.33 13.23 -19.88
C GLY A 275 1.83 13.38 -20.09
N TYR A 276 1.07 12.78 -19.18
CA TYR A 276 -0.35 13.01 -19.08
C TYR A 276 -0.74 13.43 -17.67
N LYS A 277 -1.83 14.17 -17.58
CA LYS A 277 -2.48 14.51 -16.33
C LYS A 277 -3.95 14.18 -16.45
N ASP A 278 -4.39 13.28 -15.61
CA ASP A 278 -5.76 12.83 -15.60
C ASP A 278 -6.64 13.79 -14.79
N PHE A 279 -7.87 13.97 -15.25
CA PHE A 279 -8.92 14.74 -14.59
C PHE A 279 -10.21 13.93 -14.64
N LYS A 280 -11.12 14.26 -13.73
CA LYS A 280 -12.38 13.55 -13.50
C LYS A 280 -13.24 13.24 -14.75
N SER A 281 -13.09 13.98 -15.84
CA SER A 281 -13.89 13.79 -17.06
C SER A 281 -13.06 13.81 -18.33
N PHE A 282 -11.73 13.89 -18.22
CA PHE A 282 -10.84 13.98 -19.37
C PHE A 282 -9.39 13.77 -18.96
N LEU A 283 -8.61 13.26 -19.89
CA LEU A 283 -7.17 13.14 -19.74
C LEU A 283 -6.46 14.18 -20.60
N ASN A 284 -5.58 14.98 -20.00
CA ASN A 284 -4.70 15.89 -20.76
C ASN A 284 -3.39 15.22 -21.07
N ILE A 285 -2.90 15.38 -22.29
CA ILE A 285 -1.54 15.04 -22.71
C ILE A 285 -0.78 16.36 -22.90
N GLY A 286 0.39 16.48 -22.29
CA GLY A 286 1.12 17.75 -22.21
C GLY A 286 2.62 17.58 -22.11
N ILE A 287 3.31 18.73 -21.98
CA ILE A 287 4.77 18.83 -21.93
C ILE A 287 5.22 19.44 -20.59
N ASP A 288 6.33 18.94 -20.03
CA ASP A 288 7.03 19.49 -18.86
C ASP A 288 6.18 19.56 -17.57
N ASP A 289 5.15 18.70 -17.45
CA ASP A 289 4.15 18.76 -16.37
C ASP A 289 3.55 20.18 -16.18
N ASN A 290 3.44 20.94 -17.28
CA ASN A 290 2.93 22.31 -17.23
C ASN A 290 1.47 22.37 -17.68
N SER A 291 0.60 22.79 -16.75
CA SER A 291 -0.85 22.96 -16.99
C SER A 291 -1.23 23.87 -18.18
N LYS A 292 -0.32 24.75 -18.64
CA LYS A 292 -0.53 25.61 -19.81
C LYS A 292 -0.02 24.99 -21.13
N LYS A 293 0.83 23.96 -21.06
CA LYS A 293 1.42 23.28 -22.22
C LYS A 293 0.68 21.98 -22.53
N VAL A 294 -0.60 22.12 -22.89
CA VAL A 294 -1.45 20.98 -23.27
C VAL A 294 -1.38 20.76 -24.79
N ILE A 295 -0.98 19.56 -25.18
CA ILE A 295 -0.95 19.09 -26.57
C ILE A 295 -2.37 18.76 -27.02
N CYS A 296 -3.03 17.88 -26.29
CA CYS A 296 -4.42 17.52 -26.54
C CYS A 296 -5.14 17.07 -25.27
N LYS A 297 -6.46 17.08 -25.35
CA LYS A 297 -7.37 16.63 -24.29
C LYS A 297 -8.22 15.49 -24.82
N LEU A 298 -8.22 14.36 -24.13
CA LEU A 298 -9.03 13.19 -24.44
C LEU A 298 -10.29 13.21 -23.56
N VAL A 299 -11.46 13.10 -24.18
CA VAL A 299 -12.75 13.03 -23.49
C VAL A 299 -13.43 11.77 -23.95
N PHE A 300 -13.29 10.70 -23.16
CA PHE A 300 -13.85 9.39 -23.48
C PHE A 300 -15.08 9.14 -22.60
N SER A 301 -16.13 8.64 -23.23
CA SER A 301 -17.40 8.27 -22.60
C SER A 301 -17.95 7.00 -23.26
N ASP A 302 -18.90 6.34 -22.61
CA ASP A 302 -19.50 5.08 -23.08
C ASP A 302 -20.04 5.11 -24.52
N SER A 303 -20.39 6.29 -25.05
CA SER A 303 -20.97 6.46 -26.38
C SER A 303 -20.12 7.25 -27.36
N LYS A 304 -19.11 7.99 -26.88
CA LYS A 304 -18.32 8.93 -27.69
C LYS A 304 -16.90 9.04 -27.16
N MET A 305 -15.93 8.87 -28.06
CA MET A 305 -14.56 9.27 -27.83
C MET A 305 -14.30 10.58 -28.56
N LYS A 306 -13.68 11.54 -27.88
CA LYS A 306 -13.27 12.81 -28.48
C LYS A 306 -11.83 13.14 -28.13
N MET A 307 -11.15 13.79 -29.05
CA MET A 307 -9.87 14.45 -28.83
C MET A 307 -10.00 15.92 -29.19
N ILE A 308 -9.53 16.79 -28.30
CA ILE A 308 -9.53 18.23 -28.49
C ILE A 308 -8.08 18.69 -28.63
N ILE A 309 -7.77 19.37 -29.74
CA ILE A 309 -6.48 20.01 -29.96
C ILE A 309 -6.76 21.51 -30.10
N GLU A 310 -6.25 22.30 -29.16
CA GLU A 310 -6.59 23.73 -29.02
C GLU A 310 -8.11 23.95 -28.91
N ASN A 311 -8.73 24.49 -29.97
CA ASN A 311 -10.17 24.75 -30.06
C ASN A 311 -10.90 23.79 -31.01
N ASN A 312 -10.19 22.84 -31.62
CA ASN A 312 -10.75 21.89 -32.57
C ASN A 312 -11.14 20.60 -31.85
N GLU A 313 -12.41 20.20 -31.97
CA GLU A 313 -12.91 18.91 -31.46
C GLU A 313 -12.95 17.86 -32.57
N TYR A 314 -12.36 16.70 -32.30
CA TYR A 314 -12.33 15.54 -33.19
C TYR A 314 -13.03 14.37 -32.54
N THR A 315 -14.03 13.81 -33.21
CA THR A 315 -14.72 12.58 -32.75
C THR A 315 -13.93 11.37 -33.25
N LEU A 316 -13.68 10.41 -32.38
CA LEU A 316 -12.95 9.19 -32.66
C LEU A 316 -13.92 8.00 -32.57
N GLU A 317 -13.94 7.15 -33.60
CA GLU A 317 -14.67 5.87 -33.58
C GLU A 317 -13.78 4.77 -33.00
N HIS A 318 -12.47 4.85 -33.25
CA HIS A 318 -11.44 3.97 -32.70
C HIS A 318 -10.21 4.78 -32.22
N ILE A 319 -9.42 4.24 -31.30
CA ILE A 319 -8.19 4.91 -30.81
C ILE A 319 -7.21 5.19 -31.96
N ASP A 320 -7.17 4.34 -32.97
CA ASP A 320 -6.30 4.53 -34.14
C ASP A 320 -6.66 5.77 -34.98
N ASP A 321 -7.87 6.33 -34.81
CA ASP A 321 -8.27 7.56 -35.49
C ASP A 321 -7.42 8.77 -35.10
N VAL A 322 -6.76 8.71 -33.95
CA VAL A 322 -5.74 9.69 -33.54
C VAL A 322 -4.67 9.87 -34.63
N LEU A 323 -4.32 8.81 -35.35
CA LEU A 323 -3.32 8.84 -36.43
C LEU A 323 -3.73 9.78 -37.57
N LYS A 324 -5.03 9.98 -37.80
CA LYS A 324 -5.57 10.90 -38.81
C LYS A 324 -5.21 12.35 -38.51
N HIS A 325 -4.96 12.68 -37.24
CA HIS A 325 -4.63 14.02 -36.76
C HIS A 325 -3.14 14.21 -36.45
N LYS A 326 -2.28 13.33 -36.98
CA LYS A 326 -0.83 13.33 -36.76
C LYS A 326 -0.17 14.71 -36.92
N LYS A 327 -0.46 15.39 -38.04
CA LYS A 327 0.17 16.69 -38.36
C LYS A 327 -0.14 17.76 -37.31
N GLU A 328 -1.37 17.79 -36.83
CA GLU A 328 -1.83 18.79 -35.88
C GLU A 328 -1.25 18.55 -34.49
N LEU A 329 -1.21 17.29 -34.05
CA LEU A 329 -0.54 16.88 -32.81
C LEU A 329 0.94 17.28 -32.82
N ILE A 330 1.67 17.03 -33.92
CA ILE A 330 3.09 17.40 -34.04
C ILE A 330 3.25 18.93 -34.01
N ASN A 331 2.50 19.66 -34.85
CA ASN A 331 2.60 21.13 -34.90
C ASN A 331 2.33 21.77 -33.55
N ARG A 332 1.28 21.31 -32.86
CA ARG A 332 0.93 21.78 -31.52
C ARG A 332 2.04 21.46 -30.52
N THR A 333 2.61 20.27 -30.58
CA THR A 333 3.70 19.87 -29.67
C THR A 333 4.95 20.72 -29.89
N LEU A 334 5.35 20.96 -31.15
CA LEU A 334 6.51 21.80 -31.47
C LEU A 334 6.35 23.23 -30.95
N ALA A 335 5.15 23.82 -31.12
CA ALA A 335 4.85 25.16 -30.60
C ALA A 335 4.89 25.27 -29.06
N LEU A 336 4.88 24.14 -28.34
CA LEU A 336 4.98 24.08 -26.89
C LEU A 336 6.38 23.71 -26.39
N VAL A 337 7.20 23.11 -27.25
CA VAL A 337 8.59 22.73 -26.97
C VAL A 337 9.53 23.93 -27.09
N GLU A 338 9.26 24.81 -28.06
CA GLU A 338 9.83 26.17 -28.18
C GLU A 338 9.48 27.02 -26.95
#